data_AF-A0A7L4NZ11-F1
#
_entry.id   AF-A0A7L4NZ11-F1
#
_cell.length_a   1.000
_cell.length_b   1.000
_cell.length_c   1.000
_cell.angle_alpha   90.00
_cell.angle_beta   90.00
_cell.angle_gamma   90.00
#
_symmetry.space_group_name_H-M   'P 1'
#
loop_
_entity.id
_entity.type
_entity.pdbx_description
1 polymer ?
#
loop_
_entity_poly.entity_id
_entity_poly.type
_entity_poly.pdbx_seq_one_letter_code
_entity_poly.pdbx_strand_id
1 'polypeptide(L)'
;MESIIAEKIIVNAIETTKPTWSTWGVHWNELNDVFLYRAYDQLGFDDWIFASVLKKNNLLSIEKIGSILDHGNFERKYDREIAGSLTGPLYILMKKGVFGEEGINFYKSVNEFAGRKGAAFWKLLWQMLICCNYLKNNYKGDLGYYLKVKYAEYKDLSNISDNEFLSMSNEEWTDFKESTNPWNELYGVGLNVFDYIMGDVEELEFVKILYKLDSANKRFLTVTGIFNCLPHELEYKEVINYLEQLNLPYTLREINKGLYAYCSKLGCDKYCFCRNPDKCVECNVNDICKKEFHKYS
;
A
#
# COMPACT_ATOMS: atom_id res chain seq x y z
N MET A 1 -26.21 6.31 13.82
CA MET A 1 -25.84 7.47 14.65
C MET A 1 -26.32 8.72 13.93
N GLU A 2 -26.67 9.80 14.64
CA GLU A 2 -27.02 11.08 13.96
C GLU A 2 -25.83 11.62 13.17
N SER A 3 -26.06 12.17 11.97
CA SER A 3 -25.00 12.66 11.05
C SER A 3 -24.02 13.61 11.74
N ILE A 4 -24.55 14.61 12.46
CA ILE A 4 -23.77 15.63 13.16
C ILE A 4 -22.82 15.03 14.20
N ILE A 5 -23.22 13.94 14.87
CA ILE A 5 -22.36 13.26 15.84
C ILE A 5 -21.24 12.52 15.12
N ALA A 6 -21.56 11.82 14.03
CA ALA A 6 -20.57 11.11 13.23
C ALA A 6 -19.54 12.07 12.62
N GLU A 7 -19.98 13.20 12.09
CA GLU A 7 -19.12 14.28 11.57
C GLU A 7 -18.11 14.74 12.62
N LYS A 8 -18.59 15.09 13.83
CA LYS A 8 -17.71 15.52 14.94
C LYS A 8 -16.66 14.46 15.29
N ILE A 9 -17.06 13.20 15.35
CA ILE A 9 -16.18 12.08 15.67
C ILE A 9 -15.09 11.92 14.59
N ILE A 10 -15.47 11.95 13.31
CA ILE A 10 -14.56 11.80 12.18
C ILE A 10 -13.60 12.99 12.10
N VAL A 11 -14.11 14.23 12.17
CA VAL A 11 -13.29 15.45 12.12
C VAL A 11 -12.28 15.46 13.25
N ASN A 12 -12.68 15.10 14.47
CA ASN A 12 -11.75 14.99 15.59
C ASN A 12 -10.61 14.01 15.29
N ALA A 13 -10.92 12.83 14.75
CA ALA A 13 -9.90 11.83 14.42
C ALA A 13 -8.91 12.34 13.37
N ILE A 14 -9.42 12.99 12.31
CA ILE A 14 -8.61 13.57 11.23
C ILE A 14 -7.70 14.66 11.78
N GLU A 15 -8.24 15.65 12.49
CA GLU A 15 -7.45 16.79 12.98
C GLU A 15 -6.44 16.38 14.05
N THR A 16 -6.81 15.45 14.95
CA THR A 16 -5.89 14.93 15.98
C THR A 16 -4.66 14.28 15.36
N THR A 17 -4.83 13.61 14.21
CA THR A 17 -3.77 12.81 13.57
C THR A 17 -3.09 13.52 12.40
N LYS A 18 -3.57 14.72 12.03
CA LYS A 18 -3.06 15.54 10.92
C LYS A 18 -1.57 15.80 10.95
N PRO A 19 -0.93 16.08 12.10
CA PRO A 19 0.52 16.22 12.15
C PRO A 19 1.31 14.99 11.71
N THR A 20 0.66 13.81 11.65
CA THR A 20 1.27 12.57 11.18
C THR A 20 0.83 12.21 9.76
N TRP A 21 -0.48 12.18 9.48
CA TRP A 21 -0.91 11.69 8.17
C TRP A 21 -0.62 12.65 7.02
N SER A 22 -0.50 13.96 7.30
CA SER A 22 -0.16 14.96 6.28
C SER A 22 1.26 14.79 5.75
N THR A 23 2.12 14.04 6.44
CA THR A 23 3.50 13.77 6.00
C THR A 23 3.63 12.48 5.18
N TRP A 24 2.51 11.81 4.85
CA TRP A 24 2.53 10.55 4.11
C TRP A 24 2.39 10.73 2.60
N GLY A 25 2.14 11.96 2.12
CA GLY A 25 2.15 12.25 0.70
C GLY A 25 3.54 12.05 0.10
N VAL A 26 3.58 11.62 -1.15
CA VAL A 26 4.80 11.43 -1.95
C VAL A 26 4.59 12.03 -3.32
N HIS A 27 5.68 12.40 -4.00
CA HIS A 27 5.59 12.99 -5.33
C HIS A 27 5.61 11.94 -6.44
N TRP A 28 5.04 12.27 -7.60
CA TRP A 28 4.99 11.37 -8.77
C TRP A 28 6.38 10.86 -9.18
N ASN A 29 7.41 11.71 -9.09
CA ASN A 29 8.79 11.33 -9.39
C ASN A 29 9.39 10.34 -8.37
N GLU A 30 8.74 10.11 -7.23
CA GLU A 30 9.11 9.13 -6.21
C GLU A 30 8.33 7.82 -6.34
N LEU A 31 7.43 7.69 -7.34
CA LEU A 31 6.53 6.54 -7.49
C LEU A 31 7.26 5.18 -7.50
N ASN A 32 8.46 5.10 -8.09
CA ASN A 32 9.24 3.85 -8.11
C ASN A 32 9.68 3.44 -6.69
N ASP A 33 10.07 4.40 -5.85
CA ASP A 33 10.41 4.13 -4.46
C ASP A 33 9.16 3.67 -3.72
N VAL A 34 8.05 4.41 -3.87
CA VAL A 34 6.76 4.06 -3.25
C VAL A 34 6.35 2.64 -3.61
N PHE A 35 6.45 2.27 -4.89
CA PHE A 35 6.20 0.91 -5.34
C PHE A 35 7.04 -0.10 -4.56
N LEU A 36 8.36 0.11 -4.44
CA LEU A 36 9.26 -0.79 -3.73
C LEU A 36 9.09 -0.81 -2.20
N TYR A 37 8.50 0.22 -1.60
CA TYR A 37 8.18 0.25 -0.16
C TYR A 37 6.82 -0.38 0.16
N ARG A 38 5.90 -0.46 -0.81
CA ARG A 38 4.48 -0.77 -0.57
C ARG A 38 3.96 -2.02 -1.27
N ALA A 39 4.48 -2.36 -2.45
CA ALA A 39 3.95 -3.45 -3.28
C ALA A 39 3.94 -4.80 -2.55
N TYR A 40 4.89 -5.03 -1.65
CA TYR A 40 5.03 -6.29 -0.95
C TYR A 40 4.80 -6.18 0.56
N ASP A 41 4.36 -5.02 1.05
CA ASP A 41 3.97 -4.79 2.46
C ASP A 41 2.62 -5.45 2.78
N GLN A 42 2.62 -6.78 2.77
CA GLN A 42 1.42 -7.61 2.89
C GLN A 42 1.72 -8.95 3.54
N LEU A 43 0.68 -9.61 4.07
CA LEU A 43 0.77 -10.95 4.68
C LEU A 43 1.81 -11.06 5.81
N GLY A 44 2.06 -9.95 6.52
CA GLY A 44 3.01 -9.88 7.64
C GLY A 44 4.48 -9.76 7.21
N PHE A 45 4.75 -9.47 5.94
CA PHE A 45 6.05 -9.00 5.48
C PHE A 45 6.09 -7.47 5.59
N ASP A 46 6.91 -6.95 6.50
CA ASP A 46 7.15 -5.52 6.67
C ASP A 46 8.12 -5.01 5.58
N ASP A 47 7.63 -4.92 4.34
CA ASP A 47 8.45 -4.59 3.15
C ASP A 47 9.10 -3.21 3.27
N TRP A 48 8.48 -2.26 3.96
CA TRP A 48 9.07 -0.94 4.18
C TRP A 48 10.40 -1.00 5.00
N ILE A 49 10.52 -1.97 5.92
CA ILE A 49 11.78 -2.23 6.63
C ILE A 49 12.78 -2.86 5.66
N PHE A 50 12.32 -3.81 4.84
CA PHE A 50 13.18 -4.48 3.87
C PHE A 50 13.71 -3.54 2.79
N ALA A 51 12.88 -2.66 2.24
CA ALA A 51 13.27 -1.59 1.33
C ALA A 51 14.37 -0.68 1.91
N SER A 52 14.32 -0.40 3.22
CA SER A 52 15.40 0.32 3.91
C SER A 52 16.72 -0.48 3.92
N VAL A 53 16.64 -1.81 4.05
CA VAL A 53 17.80 -2.70 3.96
C VAL A 53 18.33 -2.81 2.52
N LEU A 54 17.44 -2.86 1.51
CA LEU A 54 17.81 -2.81 0.10
C LEU A 54 18.55 -1.51 -0.21
N LYS A 55 18.06 -0.36 0.29
CA LYS A 55 18.70 0.95 0.14
C LYS A 55 20.09 0.98 0.75
N LYS A 56 20.23 0.47 1.98
CA LYS A 56 21.53 0.34 2.67
C LYS A 56 22.55 -0.48 1.85
N ASN A 57 22.08 -1.51 1.16
CA ASN A 57 22.89 -2.36 0.28
C ASN A 57 22.94 -1.88 -1.18
N ASN A 58 22.62 -0.60 -1.44
CA ASN A 58 22.66 0.04 -2.76
C ASN A 58 21.82 -0.67 -3.84
N LEU A 59 20.68 -1.24 -3.45
CA LEU A 59 19.86 -2.09 -4.31
C LEU A 59 18.43 -1.57 -4.53
N LEU A 60 18.01 -0.52 -3.83
CA LEU A 60 16.64 0.01 -3.94
C LEU A 60 16.42 0.74 -5.27
N SER A 61 16.19 -0.02 -6.34
CA SER A 61 15.59 0.43 -7.61
C SER A 61 15.03 -0.76 -8.39
N ILE A 62 14.00 -0.53 -9.20
CA ILE A 62 13.40 -1.57 -10.04
C ILE A 62 14.45 -2.16 -11.00
N GLU A 63 15.29 -1.30 -11.58
CA GLU A 63 16.38 -1.70 -12.48
C GLU A 63 17.34 -2.70 -11.82
N LYS A 64 17.86 -2.37 -10.63
CA LYS A 64 18.86 -3.19 -9.93
C LYS A 64 18.28 -4.48 -9.38
N ILE A 65 17.05 -4.45 -8.89
CA ILE A 65 16.37 -5.67 -8.42
C ILE A 65 16.06 -6.56 -9.63
N GLY A 66 15.61 -5.97 -10.74
CA GLY A 66 15.28 -6.67 -11.96
C GLY A 66 16.48 -7.30 -12.66
N SER A 67 17.68 -6.72 -12.59
CA SER A 67 18.90 -7.28 -13.19
C SER A 67 19.41 -8.56 -12.56
N ILE A 68 19.02 -8.85 -11.32
CA ILE A 68 19.37 -10.09 -10.62
C ILE A 68 18.98 -11.33 -11.44
N LEU A 69 17.88 -11.25 -12.19
CA LEU A 69 17.37 -12.38 -12.98
C LEU A 69 17.87 -12.40 -14.44
N ASP A 70 18.75 -11.50 -14.87
CA ASP A 70 19.20 -11.42 -16.27
C ASP A 70 19.96 -12.66 -16.75
N HIS A 71 20.66 -13.30 -15.82
CA HIS A 71 21.56 -14.40 -16.12
C HIS A 71 20.94 -15.77 -15.81
N GLY A 72 19.62 -15.85 -15.60
CA GLY A 72 18.95 -17.11 -15.31
C GLY A 72 17.63 -17.28 -16.08
N ASN A 73 17.37 -18.52 -16.51
CA ASN A 73 16.06 -18.91 -16.99
C ASN A 73 15.19 -19.26 -15.79
N PHE A 74 14.34 -18.33 -15.38
CA PHE A 74 13.42 -18.51 -14.27
C PHE A 74 11.99 -18.59 -14.76
N GLU A 75 11.22 -19.51 -14.19
CA GLU A 75 9.79 -19.54 -14.39
C GLU A 75 9.12 -18.40 -13.61
N ARG A 76 7.99 -17.88 -14.09
CA ARG A 76 7.21 -16.89 -13.33
C ARG A 76 6.72 -17.45 -11.99
N LYS A 77 6.39 -18.75 -11.95
CA LYS A 77 5.77 -19.41 -10.80
C LYS A 77 6.77 -19.59 -9.65
N TYR A 78 6.35 -19.24 -8.44
CA TYR A 78 7.14 -19.46 -7.23
C TYR A 78 7.35 -20.96 -6.95
N ASP A 79 8.60 -21.34 -6.74
CA ASP A 79 9.01 -22.65 -6.24
C ASP A 79 9.72 -22.50 -4.88
N ARG A 80 9.15 -23.15 -3.86
CA ARG A 80 9.66 -23.12 -2.49
C ARG A 80 10.99 -23.85 -2.34
N GLU A 81 11.22 -24.93 -3.08
CA GLU A 81 12.48 -25.67 -2.98
C GLU A 81 13.65 -24.86 -3.54
N ILE A 82 13.38 -23.97 -4.50
CA ILE A 82 14.37 -23.10 -5.13
C ILE A 82 14.60 -21.82 -4.31
N ALA A 83 13.52 -21.14 -3.91
CA ALA A 83 13.55 -19.77 -3.38
C ALA A 83 12.91 -19.62 -1.98
N GLY A 84 12.69 -20.71 -1.26
CA GLY A 84 12.01 -20.72 0.05
C GLY A 84 12.88 -20.58 1.29
N SER A 85 14.20 -20.36 1.14
CA SER A 85 15.11 -20.13 2.27
C SER A 85 16.45 -19.55 1.81
N LEU A 86 17.22 -18.94 2.73
CA LEU A 86 18.61 -18.52 2.46
C LEU A 86 19.55 -19.68 2.06
N THR A 87 19.20 -20.90 2.44
CA THR A 87 19.92 -22.13 2.08
C THR A 87 19.39 -22.76 0.80
N GLY A 88 18.38 -22.17 0.16
CA GLY A 88 17.84 -22.64 -1.12
C GLY A 88 18.80 -22.38 -2.29
N PRO A 89 18.66 -23.14 -3.39
CA PRO A 89 19.50 -23.00 -4.59
C PRO A 89 19.67 -21.56 -5.08
N LEU A 90 18.58 -20.79 -5.17
CA LEU A 90 18.62 -19.40 -5.66
C LEU A 90 19.57 -18.54 -4.82
N TYR A 91 19.38 -18.55 -3.50
CA TYR A 91 20.13 -17.69 -2.58
C TYR A 91 21.58 -18.17 -2.39
N ILE A 92 21.84 -19.47 -2.48
CA ILE A 92 23.22 -20.00 -2.52
C ILE A 92 23.95 -19.48 -3.77
N LEU A 93 23.30 -19.47 -4.93
CA LEU A 93 23.89 -18.97 -6.17
C LEU A 93 24.10 -17.45 -6.13
N MET A 94 23.15 -16.69 -5.57
CA MET A 94 23.30 -15.25 -5.29
C MET A 94 24.51 -14.97 -4.39
N LYS A 95 24.65 -15.71 -3.30
CA LYS A 95 25.80 -15.60 -2.38
C LYS A 95 27.14 -15.86 -3.09
N LYS A 96 27.17 -16.79 -4.05
CA LYS A 96 28.35 -17.15 -4.84
C LYS A 96 28.65 -16.16 -5.98
N GLY A 97 27.80 -15.16 -6.22
CA GLY A 97 28.00 -14.15 -7.25
C GLY A 97 27.56 -14.57 -8.66
N VAL A 98 26.78 -15.65 -8.80
CA VAL A 98 26.28 -16.10 -10.11
C VAL A 98 25.36 -15.07 -10.76
N PHE A 99 24.69 -14.25 -9.95
CA PHE A 99 23.77 -13.19 -10.38
C PHE A 99 24.39 -11.78 -10.24
N GLY A 100 25.71 -11.68 -10.40
CA GLY A 100 26.41 -10.40 -10.32
C GLY A 100 26.41 -9.76 -8.92
N GLU A 101 26.79 -8.48 -8.87
CA GLU A 101 26.89 -7.72 -7.63
C GLU A 101 25.51 -7.51 -6.99
N GLU A 102 24.49 -7.26 -7.81
CA GLU A 102 23.11 -7.08 -7.40
C GLU A 102 22.58 -8.31 -6.68
N GLY A 103 22.85 -9.52 -7.20
CA GLY A 103 22.49 -10.77 -6.53
C GLY A 103 23.17 -10.94 -5.17
N ILE A 104 24.47 -10.61 -5.08
CA ILE A 104 25.20 -10.64 -3.81
C ILE A 104 24.57 -9.67 -2.80
N ASN A 105 24.26 -8.45 -3.23
CA ASN A 105 23.67 -7.42 -2.39
C ASN A 105 22.23 -7.76 -1.98
N PHE A 106 21.46 -8.44 -2.83
CA PHE A 106 20.14 -8.96 -2.48
C PHE A 106 20.25 -10.04 -1.41
N TYR A 107 21.15 -11.02 -1.59
CA TYR A 107 21.42 -12.04 -0.57
C TYR A 107 21.79 -11.41 0.78
N LYS A 108 22.68 -10.41 0.79
CA LYS A 108 23.04 -9.67 2.01
C LYS A 108 21.81 -9.01 2.63
N SER A 109 20.97 -8.36 1.83
CA SER A 109 19.76 -7.69 2.30
C SER A 109 18.79 -8.68 2.96
N VAL A 110 18.55 -9.83 2.32
CA VAL A 110 17.70 -10.90 2.86
C VAL A 110 18.30 -11.50 4.14
N ASN A 111 19.62 -11.63 4.21
CA ASN A 111 20.30 -12.11 5.40
C ASN A 111 20.18 -11.12 6.58
N GLU A 112 20.40 -9.83 6.33
CA GLU A 112 20.35 -8.75 7.33
C GLU A 112 18.93 -8.41 7.80
N PHE A 113 17.90 -8.70 7.02
CA PHE A 113 16.52 -8.43 7.39
C PHE A 113 16.16 -9.11 8.72
N ALA A 114 15.83 -8.31 9.73
CA ALA A 114 15.48 -8.77 11.08
C ALA A 114 13.98 -9.07 11.25
N GLY A 115 13.16 -8.86 10.21
CA GLY A 115 11.73 -9.14 10.24
C GLY A 115 11.39 -10.63 10.10
N ARG A 116 10.09 -10.93 10.01
CA ARG A 116 9.58 -12.31 9.98
C ARG A 116 9.80 -12.97 8.61
N LYS A 117 10.63 -14.01 8.56
CA LYS A 117 10.95 -14.77 7.32
C LYS A 117 10.05 -16.01 7.12
N GLY A 118 8.74 -15.80 7.13
CA GLY A 118 7.74 -16.86 6.91
C GLY A 118 7.58 -17.28 5.44
N ALA A 119 6.68 -18.22 5.15
CA ALA A 119 6.42 -18.66 3.77
C ALA A 119 5.97 -17.52 2.85
N ALA A 120 5.18 -16.58 3.36
CA ALA A 120 4.74 -15.40 2.61
C ALA A 120 5.91 -14.49 2.23
N PHE A 121 6.86 -14.26 3.15
CA PHE A 121 8.07 -13.47 2.90
C PHE A 121 8.83 -14.00 1.68
N TRP A 122 9.15 -15.30 1.64
CA TRP A 122 9.89 -15.89 0.52
C TRP A 122 9.16 -15.78 -0.81
N LYS A 123 7.83 -16.00 -0.79
CA LYS A 123 6.99 -15.83 -1.98
C LYS A 123 6.97 -14.38 -2.47
N LEU A 124 6.88 -13.41 -1.55
CA LEU A 124 6.83 -11.99 -1.88
C LEU A 124 8.16 -11.49 -2.44
N LEU A 125 9.30 -11.94 -1.90
CA LEU A 125 10.61 -11.66 -2.49
C LEU A 125 10.74 -12.19 -3.92
N TRP A 126 10.23 -13.40 -4.17
CA TRP A 126 10.21 -13.95 -5.53
C TRP A 126 9.35 -13.10 -6.47
N GLN A 127 8.16 -12.70 -6.01
CA GLN A 127 7.26 -11.83 -6.77
C GLN A 127 7.90 -10.47 -7.08
N MET A 128 8.63 -9.89 -6.13
CA MET A 128 9.42 -8.67 -6.30
C MET A 128 10.48 -8.83 -7.40
N LEU A 129 11.30 -9.88 -7.35
CA LEU A 129 12.34 -10.13 -8.36
C LEU A 129 11.75 -10.25 -9.77
N ILE A 130 10.68 -11.06 -9.92
CA ILE A 130 10.00 -11.28 -11.20
C ILE A 130 9.33 -9.99 -11.70
N CYS A 131 8.63 -9.26 -10.84
CA CYS A 131 7.95 -8.02 -11.23
C CYS A 131 8.95 -6.93 -11.61
N CYS A 132 10.04 -6.78 -10.87
CA CYS A 132 11.07 -5.81 -11.20
C CYS A 132 11.78 -6.16 -12.51
N ASN A 133 12.07 -7.43 -12.75
CA ASN A 133 12.64 -7.88 -14.03
C ASN A 133 11.68 -7.60 -15.20
N TYR A 134 10.38 -7.83 -15.01
CA TYR A 134 9.35 -7.51 -16.00
C TYR A 134 9.30 -6.00 -16.33
N LEU A 135 9.20 -5.16 -15.30
CA LEU A 135 9.18 -3.69 -15.46
C LEU A 135 10.47 -3.18 -16.10
N LYS A 136 11.61 -3.74 -15.72
CA LYS A 136 12.90 -3.42 -16.31
C LYS A 136 12.92 -3.69 -17.82
N ASN A 137 12.60 -4.92 -18.21
CA ASN A 137 12.76 -5.38 -19.59
C ASN A 137 11.71 -4.81 -20.55
N ASN A 138 10.52 -4.46 -20.05
CA ASN A 138 9.41 -4.00 -20.90
C ASN A 138 9.08 -2.52 -20.72
N TYR A 139 9.47 -1.92 -19.59
CA TYR A 139 9.06 -0.56 -19.19
C TYR A 139 10.20 0.26 -18.59
N LYS A 140 11.45 0.01 -19.00
CA LYS A 140 12.64 0.81 -18.63
C LYS A 140 12.88 0.91 -17.12
N GLY A 141 12.39 -0.07 -16.36
CA GLY A 141 12.55 -0.10 -14.91
C GLY A 141 11.75 1.00 -14.19
N ASP A 142 10.65 1.45 -14.79
CA ASP A 142 9.89 2.61 -14.30
C ASP A 142 8.38 2.33 -14.27
N LEU A 143 7.79 2.40 -13.07
CA LEU A 143 6.36 2.18 -12.88
C LEU A 143 5.52 3.30 -13.51
N GLY A 144 5.99 4.54 -13.46
CA GLY A 144 5.30 5.67 -14.10
C GLY A 144 5.21 5.48 -15.62
N TYR A 145 6.30 5.06 -16.26
CA TYR A 145 6.34 4.72 -17.67
C TYR A 145 5.43 3.53 -17.99
N TYR A 146 5.44 2.48 -17.16
CA TYR A 146 4.50 1.37 -17.27
C TYR A 146 3.05 1.85 -17.30
N LEU A 147 2.64 2.64 -16.30
CA LEU A 147 1.29 3.18 -16.19
C LEU A 147 0.92 4.05 -17.39
N LYS A 148 1.87 4.87 -17.87
CA LYS A 148 1.65 5.70 -19.05
C LYS A 148 1.45 4.89 -20.32
N VAL A 149 2.23 3.82 -20.51
CA VAL A 149 2.05 2.92 -21.66
C VAL A 149 0.68 2.25 -21.58
N LYS A 150 0.27 1.74 -20.41
CA LYS A 150 -1.06 1.14 -20.23
C LYS A 150 -2.21 2.11 -20.48
N TYR A 151 -2.06 3.36 -20.05
CA TYR A 151 -3.08 4.36 -20.29
C TYR A 151 -3.12 4.82 -21.76
N ALA A 152 -1.96 4.91 -22.43
CA ALA A 152 -1.91 5.18 -23.86
C ALA A 152 -2.59 4.05 -24.67
N GLU A 153 -2.34 2.79 -24.32
CA GLU A 153 -3.02 1.60 -24.90
C GLU A 153 -4.55 1.68 -24.71
N TYR A 154 -5.02 2.04 -23.50
CA TYR A 154 -6.43 2.23 -23.21
C TYR A 154 -7.09 3.33 -24.06
N LYS A 155 -6.35 4.41 -24.34
CA LYS A 155 -6.82 5.55 -25.15
C LYS A 155 -6.62 5.38 -26.65
N ASP A 156 -6.03 4.28 -27.11
CA ASP A 156 -5.57 4.09 -28.49
C ASP A 156 -4.63 5.22 -28.97
N LEU A 157 -3.71 5.61 -28.09
CA LEU A 157 -2.70 6.65 -28.34
C LEU A 157 -1.31 6.02 -28.39
N SER A 158 -0.42 6.63 -29.18
CA SER A 158 0.96 6.16 -29.31
C SER A 158 1.81 6.40 -28.05
N ASN A 159 1.52 7.48 -27.33
CA ASN A 159 2.19 7.86 -26.08
C ASN A 159 1.31 8.86 -25.31
N ILE A 160 1.70 9.11 -24.07
CA ILE A 160 1.18 10.19 -23.23
C ILE A 160 2.33 10.81 -22.42
N SER A 161 2.18 12.08 -22.09
CA SER A 161 3.04 12.79 -21.13
C SER A 161 2.61 12.52 -19.68
N ASP A 162 3.47 12.87 -18.71
CA ASP A 162 3.11 12.83 -17.29
C ASP A 162 1.90 13.73 -17.02
N ASN A 163 1.90 14.96 -17.55
CA ASN A 163 0.80 15.91 -17.34
C ASN A 163 -0.54 15.35 -17.80
N GLU A 164 -0.59 14.72 -18.98
CA GLU A 164 -1.82 14.08 -19.48
C GLU A 164 -2.30 12.99 -18.52
N PHE A 165 -1.40 12.12 -18.04
CA PHE A 165 -1.75 11.07 -17.08
C PHE A 165 -2.22 11.63 -15.73
N LEU A 166 -1.49 12.61 -15.17
CA LEU A 166 -1.78 13.23 -13.88
C LEU A 166 -3.10 14.03 -13.91
N SER A 167 -3.46 14.58 -15.07
CA SER A 167 -4.69 15.37 -15.26
C SER A 167 -5.97 14.54 -15.48
N MET A 168 -5.87 13.21 -15.43
CA MET A 168 -7.01 12.30 -15.63
C MET A 168 -8.13 12.59 -14.62
N SER A 169 -9.38 12.50 -15.08
CA SER A 169 -10.53 12.66 -14.19
C SER A 169 -10.80 11.40 -13.33
N ASN A 170 -11.57 11.54 -12.25
CA ASN A 170 -12.01 10.41 -11.42
C ASN A 170 -12.76 9.32 -12.21
N GLU A 171 -13.68 9.75 -13.08
CA GLU A 171 -14.49 8.85 -13.91
C GLU A 171 -13.59 8.08 -14.88
N GLU A 172 -12.69 8.80 -15.55
CA GLU A 172 -11.74 8.23 -16.49
C GLU A 172 -10.74 7.27 -15.82
N TRP A 173 -10.30 7.56 -14.59
CA TRP A 173 -9.48 6.64 -13.80
C TRP A 173 -10.22 5.36 -13.46
N THR A 174 -11.51 5.48 -13.13
CA THR A 174 -12.36 4.32 -12.82
C THR A 174 -12.52 3.45 -14.05
N ASP A 175 -12.87 4.05 -15.20
CA ASP A 175 -13.00 3.35 -16.47
C ASP A 175 -11.68 2.69 -16.92
N PHE A 176 -10.56 3.39 -16.76
CA PHE A 176 -9.22 2.85 -17.04
C PHE A 176 -8.92 1.62 -16.18
N LYS A 177 -9.17 1.68 -14.86
CA LYS A 177 -8.94 0.55 -13.96
C LYS A 177 -9.81 -0.66 -14.31
N GLU A 178 -11.09 -0.44 -14.57
CA GLU A 178 -12.04 -1.53 -14.86
C GLU A 178 -11.73 -2.22 -16.20
N SER A 179 -11.38 -1.44 -17.22
CA SER A 179 -11.06 -1.96 -18.55
C SER A 179 -9.68 -2.62 -18.63
N THR A 180 -8.66 -1.97 -18.09
CA THR A 180 -7.26 -2.35 -18.30
C THR A 180 -6.73 -3.27 -17.21
N ASN A 181 -7.25 -3.14 -15.98
CA ASN A 181 -6.77 -3.88 -14.81
C ASN A 181 -5.23 -3.84 -14.67
N PRO A 182 -4.60 -2.65 -14.59
CA PRO A 182 -3.15 -2.48 -14.72
C PRO A 182 -2.32 -3.19 -13.63
N TRP A 183 -2.93 -3.71 -12.58
CA TRP A 183 -2.22 -4.53 -11.59
C TRP A 183 -1.98 -5.99 -12.04
N ASN A 184 -2.68 -6.50 -13.05
CA ASN A 184 -2.61 -7.91 -13.45
C ASN A 184 -1.21 -8.36 -13.93
N GLU A 185 -0.43 -7.44 -14.47
CA GLU A 185 0.94 -7.71 -14.93
C GLU A 185 1.98 -7.53 -13.81
N LEU A 186 1.62 -6.78 -12.75
CA LEU A 186 2.46 -6.53 -11.59
C LEU A 186 2.42 -7.73 -10.62
N TYR A 187 3.36 -8.65 -10.76
CA TYR A 187 3.29 -9.91 -10.02
C TYR A 187 3.36 -9.70 -8.50
N GLY A 188 2.35 -10.22 -7.80
CA GLY A 188 2.18 -10.06 -6.35
C GLY A 188 1.40 -8.80 -5.94
N VAL A 189 1.04 -7.93 -6.88
CA VAL A 189 0.27 -6.71 -6.62
C VAL A 189 -1.18 -6.91 -7.06
N GLY A 190 -2.09 -6.95 -6.09
CA GLY A 190 -3.54 -6.93 -6.37
C GLY A 190 -4.10 -5.51 -6.37
N LEU A 191 -5.35 -5.35 -6.80
CA LEU A 191 -6.07 -4.06 -6.82
C LEU A 191 -5.90 -3.26 -5.52
N ASN A 192 -6.09 -3.88 -4.35
CA ASN A 192 -5.97 -3.20 -3.06
C ASN A 192 -4.57 -2.64 -2.76
N VAL A 193 -3.52 -3.32 -3.24
CA VAL A 193 -2.12 -2.87 -3.09
C VAL A 193 -1.82 -1.78 -4.12
N PHE A 194 -2.31 -1.96 -5.34
CA PHE A 194 -2.20 -0.97 -6.41
C PHE A 194 -2.85 0.36 -6.01
N ASP A 195 -4.11 0.35 -5.57
CA ASP A 195 -4.80 1.54 -5.08
C ASP A 195 -4.08 2.17 -3.88
N TYR A 196 -3.38 1.37 -3.06
CA TYR A 196 -2.59 1.88 -1.95
C TYR A 196 -1.33 2.63 -2.42
N ILE A 197 -0.61 2.09 -3.40
CA ILE A 197 0.55 2.75 -4.03
C ILE A 197 0.12 4.07 -4.67
N MET A 198 -0.94 4.02 -5.48
CA MET A 198 -1.44 5.20 -6.19
C MET A 198 -1.96 6.26 -5.21
N GLY A 199 -2.67 5.85 -4.15
CA GLY A 199 -3.27 6.73 -3.15
C GLY A 199 -2.29 7.55 -2.29
N ASP A 200 -1.00 7.27 -2.34
CA ASP A 200 0.01 8.08 -1.63
C ASP A 200 0.53 9.24 -2.48
N VAL A 201 0.39 9.19 -3.82
CA VAL A 201 0.92 10.21 -4.73
C VAL A 201 0.06 11.47 -4.73
N GLU A 202 0.65 12.61 -4.41
CA GLU A 202 -0.08 13.87 -4.19
C GLU A 202 -0.67 14.46 -5.48
N GLU A 203 0.06 14.35 -6.60
CA GLU A 203 -0.32 14.94 -7.89
C GLU A 203 -1.48 14.21 -8.56
N LEU A 204 -1.83 13.02 -8.09
CA LEU A 204 -2.95 12.25 -8.63
C LEU A 204 -4.25 12.75 -8.00
N GLU A 205 -4.79 13.86 -8.50
CA GLU A 205 -6.06 14.40 -8.00
C GLU A 205 -7.19 13.34 -8.02
N PHE A 206 -7.15 12.42 -8.98
CA PHE A 206 -8.13 11.36 -9.13
C PHE A 206 -8.07 10.25 -8.06
N VAL A 207 -7.01 10.19 -7.23
CA VAL A 207 -6.93 9.20 -6.15
C VAL A 207 -7.42 9.73 -4.80
N LYS A 208 -7.84 10.99 -4.73
CA LYS A 208 -8.42 11.60 -3.52
C LYS A 208 -9.72 10.94 -3.06
N ILE A 209 -10.40 10.24 -3.98
CA ILE A 209 -11.60 9.45 -3.70
C ILE A 209 -11.29 8.03 -3.18
N LEU A 210 -10.02 7.59 -3.17
CA LEU A 210 -9.67 6.25 -2.71
C LEU A 210 -9.81 6.12 -1.19
N TYR A 211 -10.48 5.06 -0.77
CA TYR A 211 -10.65 4.70 0.63
C TYR A 211 -10.32 3.22 0.81
N LYS A 212 -9.59 2.89 1.87
CA LYS A 212 -9.27 1.51 2.23
C LYS A 212 -10.03 1.09 3.47
N LEU A 213 -11.00 0.20 3.33
CA LEU A 213 -11.76 -0.36 4.45
C LEU A 213 -10.98 -1.48 5.16
N ASP A 214 -9.82 -1.13 5.71
CA ASP A 214 -8.96 -2.06 6.46
C ASP A 214 -9.43 -2.28 7.90
N SER A 215 -8.70 -3.12 8.65
CA SER A 215 -9.04 -3.43 10.04
C SER A 215 -9.05 -2.23 10.99
N ALA A 216 -8.26 -1.18 10.73
CA ALA A 216 -8.21 0.01 11.57
C ALA A 216 -9.40 0.93 11.29
N ASN A 217 -9.72 1.14 10.00
CA ASN A 217 -10.88 1.91 9.56
C ASN A 217 -12.19 1.23 9.94
N LYS A 218 -12.32 -0.08 9.72
CA LYS A 218 -13.44 -0.88 10.21
C LYS A 218 -13.62 -0.70 11.72
N ARG A 219 -12.51 -0.77 12.48
CA ARG A 219 -12.50 -0.61 13.94
C ARG A 219 -12.99 0.75 14.38
N PHE A 220 -12.48 1.81 13.76
CA PHE A 220 -12.95 3.14 14.03
C PHE A 220 -14.47 3.24 13.85
N LEU A 221 -14.97 2.88 12.67
CA LEU A 221 -16.38 3.05 12.28
C LEU A 221 -17.35 2.28 13.18
N THR A 222 -16.96 1.11 13.66
CA THR A 222 -17.82 0.25 14.50
C THR A 222 -17.67 0.53 15.99
N VAL A 223 -16.46 0.74 16.51
CA VAL A 223 -16.23 1.09 17.93
C VAL A 223 -16.85 2.43 18.28
N THR A 224 -16.76 3.40 17.36
CA THR A 224 -17.39 4.71 17.58
C THR A 224 -18.91 4.65 17.56
N GLY A 225 -19.49 3.61 16.94
CA GLY A 225 -20.93 3.43 16.78
C GLY A 225 -21.51 4.18 15.59
N ILE A 226 -20.66 4.68 14.68
CA ILE A 226 -21.08 5.26 13.39
C ILE A 226 -21.84 4.18 12.61
N PHE A 227 -21.24 3.00 12.48
CA PHE A 227 -21.89 1.80 11.96
C PHE A 227 -22.21 0.83 13.10
N ASN A 228 -23.48 0.42 13.18
CA ASN A 228 -23.95 -0.51 14.21
C ASN A 228 -24.03 -1.95 13.70
N CYS A 229 -22.90 -2.50 13.28
CA CYS A 229 -22.76 -3.88 12.83
C CYS A 229 -21.45 -4.48 13.37
N LEU A 230 -21.21 -5.77 13.08
CA LEU A 230 -19.92 -6.39 13.31
C LEU A 230 -18.92 -5.95 12.22
N PRO A 231 -17.62 -5.95 12.52
CA PRO A 231 -16.57 -5.46 11.61
C PRO A 231 -16.53 -6.15 10.24
N HIS A 232 -16.87 -7.43 10.23
CA HIS A 232 -16.86 -8.24 9.01
C HIS A 232 -18.13 -8.07 8.17
N GLU A 233 -19.16 -7.44 8.72
CA GLU A 233 -20.43 -7.12 8.04
C GLU A 233 -20.40 -5.72 7.41
N LEU A 234 -19.34 -4.94 7.63
CA LEU A 234 -19.17 -3.64 6.98
C LEU A 234 -18.91 -3.81 5.47
N GLU A 235 -19.86 -3.33 4.67
CA GLU A 235 -19.78 -3.32 3.22
C GLU A 235 -19.10 -2.04 2.71
N TYR A 236 -18.19 -2.21 1.74
CA TYR A 236 -17.39 -1.11 1.20
C TYR A 236 -18.27 0.02 0.64
N LYS A 237 -19.22 -0.32 -0.25
CA LYS A 237 -20.09 0.67 -0.92
C LYS A 237 -20.93 1.48 0.06
N GLU A 238 -21.42 0.84 1.12
CA GLU A 238 -22.21 1.51 2.16
C GLU A 238 -21.38 2.53 2.93
N VAL A 239 -20.14 2.18 3.26
CA VAL A 239 -19.22 3.09 3.95
C VAL A 239 -18.90 4.31 3.10
N ILE A 240 -18.58 4.11 1.81
CA ILE A 240 -18.25 5.23 0.91
C ILE A 240 -19.45 6.17 0.77
N ASN A 241 -20.63 5.64 0.43
CA ASN A 241 -21.84 6.45 0.28
C ASN A 241 -22.16 7.23 1.54
N TYR A 242 -22.00 6.63 2.72
CA TYR A 242 -22.22 7.30 4.00
C TYR A 242 -21.23 8.46 4.21
N LEU A 243 -19.93 8.21 4.00
CA LEU A 243 -18.89 9.23 4.20
C LEU A 243 -19.03 10.42 3.24
N GLU A 244 -19.42 10.16 1.98
CA GLU A 244 -19.69 11.20 1.00
C GLU A 244 -20.90 12.06 1.39
N GLN A 245 -21.96 11.45 1.94
CA GLN A 245 -23.15 12.18 2.41
C GLN A 245 -22.89 13.13 3.58
N LEU A 246 -21.82 12.90 4.36
CA LEU A 246 -21.44 13.80 5.46
C LEU A 246 -20.92 15.16 4.98
N ASN A 247 -20.56 15.30 3.68
CA ASN A 247 -20.06 16.54 3.08
C ASN A 247 -18.95 17.22 3.89
N LEU A 248 -18.02 16.42 4.42
CA LEU A 248 -16.91 16.91 5.22
C LEU A 248 -15.92 17.72 4.35
N PRO A 249 -15.20 18.71 4.92
CA PRO A 249 -14.19 19.49 4.18
C PRO A 249 -12.87 18.71 3.99
N TYR A 250 -12.95 17.39 3.83
CA TYR A 250 -11.83 16.47 3.64
C TYR A 250 -12.19 15.48 2.55
N THR A 251 -11.18 15.07 1.79
CA THR A 251 -11.32 13.99 0.82
C THR A 251 -11.46 12.63 1.50
N LEU A 252 -12.03 11.65 0.79
CA LEU A 252 -12.13 10.27 1.29
C LEU A 252 -10.75 9.72 1.67
N ARG A 253 -9.70 10.09 0.92
CA ARG A 253 -8.32 9.68 1.24
C ARG A 253 -7.82 10.28 2.54
N GLU A 254 -8.07 11.55 2.81
CA GLU A 254 -7.68 12.20 4.08
C GLU A 254 -8.44 11.62 5.26
N ILE A 255 -9.75 11.38 5.10
CA ILE A 255 -10.56 10.65 6.08
C ILE A 255 -9.91 9.28 6.33
N ASN A 256 -9.60 8.53 5.27
CA ASN A 256 -8.97 7.21 5.38
C ASN A 256 -7.66 7.21 6.16
N LYS A 257 -6.76 8.16 5.86
CA LYS A 257 -5.47 8.28 6.54
C LYS A 257 -5.62 8.70 8.00
N GLY A 258 -6.52 9.65 8.29
CA GLY A 258 -6.79 10.13 9.65
C GLY A 258 -7.35 9.03 10.55
N LEU A 259 -8.37 8.32 10.08
CA LEU A 259 -8.97 7.20 10.81
C LEU A 259 -7.97 6.05 11.03
N TYR A 260 -7.17 5.72 10.01
CA TYR A 260 -6.10 4.73 10.15
C TYR A 260 -5.09 5.13 11.22
N ALA A 261 -4.56 6.37 11.18
CA ALA A 261 -3.60 6.88 12.16
C ALA A 261 -4.16 6.84 13.59
N TYR A 262 -5.44 7.18 13.74
CA TYR A 262 -6.14 7.24 15.02
C TYR A 262 -6.16 5.87 15.72
N CYS A 263 -6.36 4.80 14.94
CA CYS A 263 -6.59 3.43 15.41
C CYS A 263 -5.41 2.45 15.21
N SER A 264 -4.39 2.84 14.44
CA SER A 264 -3.33 1.92 14.02
C SER A 264 -2.50 1.41 15.20
N LYS A 265 -2.08 0.14 15.13
CA LYS A 265 -1.21 -0.48 16.14
C LYS A 265 0.15 0.20 16.15
N LEU A 266 0.62 0.56 14.96
CA LEU A 266 1.93 1.18 14.73
C LEU A 266 1.97 2.62 15.24
N GLY A 267 0.80 3.26 15.34
CA GLY A 267 0.65 4.60 15.91
C GLY A 267 0.36 4.63 17.40
N CYS A 268 0.42 3.49 18.11
CA CYS A 268 -0.06 3.41 19.49
C CYS A 268 0.76 4.23 20.49
N ASP A 269 2.00 4.54 20.16
CA ASP A 269 2.87 5.42 20.95
C ASP A 269 2.27 6.84 21.07
N LYS A 270 1.43 7.26 20.11
CA LYS A 270 0.80 8.58 20.06
C LYS A 270 -0.72 8.52 20.17
N TYR A 271 -1.38 7.74 19.30
CA TYR A 271 -2.83 7.78 19.13
C TYR A 271 -3.52 6.59 19.82
N CYS A 272 -3.47 5.38 19.25
CA CYS A 272 -4.11 4.15 19.78
C CYS A 272 -5.57 4.27 20.23
N PHE A 273 -6.26 5.35 19.84
CA PHE A 273 -7.65 5.59 20.18
C PHE A 273 -8.53 4.53 19.49
N CYS A 274 -9.67 4.19 20.09
CA CYS A 274 -10.56 3.10 19.63
C CYS A 274 -9.89 1.71 19.55
N ARG A 275 -8.66 1.56 20.04
CA ARG A 275 -7.98 0.27 20.20
C ARG A 275 -7.71 -0.07 21.65
N ASN A 276 -7.31 0.92 22.45
CA ASN A 276 -7.22 0.81 23.89
C ASN A 276 -8.41 1.55 24.55
N PRO A 277 -9.31 0.87 25.28
CA PRO A 277 -10.40 1.53 26.01
C PRO A 277 -9.92 2.62 26.97
N ASP A 278 -8.74 2.47 27.57
CA ASP A 278 -8.22 3.43 28.55
C ASP A 278 -7.89 4.78 27.90
N LYS A 279 -7.49 4.78 26.62
CA LYS A 279 -7.21 6.00 25.83
C LYS A 279 -8.47 6.84 25.60
N CYS A 280 -9.67 6.32 25.83
CA CYS A 280 -10.91 7.11 25.69
C CYS A 280 -10.94 8.30 26.64
N VAL A 281 -10.27 8.26 27.81
CA VAL A 281 -10.25 9.40 28.73
C VAL A 281 -9.53 10.62 28.16
N GLU A 282 -8.58 10.40 27.24
CA GLU A 282 -7.80 11.43 26.53
C GLU A 282 -8.51 11.90 25.24
N CYS A 283 -9.64 11.29 24.87
CA CYS A 283 -10.32 11.52 23.60
C CYS A 283 -11.35 12.65 23.71
N ASN A 284 -11.24 13.68 22.85
CA ASN A 284 -12.16 14.83 22.86
C ASN A 284 -13.62 14.49 22.52
N VAL A 285 -13.88 13.30 21.96
CA VAL A 285 -15.23 12.84 21.58
C VAL A 285 -15.69 11.66 22.43
N ASN A 286 -15.09 11.49 23.61
CA ASN A 286 -15.39 10.41 24.55
C ASN A 286 -16.85 10.42 25.02
N ASP A 287 -17.45 11.58 25.20
CA ASP A 287 -18.82 11.74 25.69
C ASP A 287 -19.89 11.40 24.63
N ILE A 288 -19.56 11.55 23.35
CA ILE A 288 -20.50 11.33 22.22
C ILE A 288 -20.31 10.01 21.47
N CYS A 289 -19.23 9.28 21.77
CA CYS A 289 -18.88 8.00 21.16
C CYS A 289 -19.53 6.81 21.90
N LYS A 290 -20.00 5.78 21.17
CA LYS A 290 -20.64 4.59 21.77
C LYS A 290 -19.69 3.64 22.49
N LYS A 291 -18.39 3.62 22.11
CA LYS A 291 -17.34 2.78 22.72
C LYS A 291 -17.64 1.28 22.66
N GLU A 292 -18.05 0.81 21.49
CA GLU A 292 -18.43 -0.58 21.22
C GLU A 292 -17.19 -1.52 21.10
N PHE A 293 -16.25 -1.44 22.05
CA PHE A 293 -14.98 -2.18 22.02
C PHE A 293 -15.17 -3.71 22.03
N HIS A 294 -16.27 -4.20 22.62
CA HIS A 294 -16.62 -5.61 22.69
C HIS A 294 -16.91 -6.25 21.32
N LYS A 295 -17.10 -5.46 20.26
CA LYS A 295 -17.27 -5.98 18.90
C LYS A 295 -15.97 -6.49 18.25
N TYR A 296 -14.84 -6.35 18.95
CA TYR A 296 -13.50 -6.75 18.50
C TYR A 296 -12.74 -7.62 19.51
N SER A 297 -13.39 -8.05 20.59
CA SER A 297 -12.85 -9.02 21.54
C SER A 297 -12.84 -10.44 21.00
#